data_AF-A0A251XY45-F1
#
_entry.id   AF-A0A251XY45-F1
#
_cell.length_a   1.000
_cell.length_b   1.000
_cell.length_c   1.000
_cell.angle_alpha   90.00
_cell.angle_beta   90.00
_cell.angle_gamma   90.00
#
_symmetry.space_group_name_H-M   'P 1'
#
loop_
_entity.id
_entity.type
_entity.pdbx_description
1 polymer ?
#
loop_
_entity_poly.entity_id
_entity_poly.type
_entity_poly.pdbx_seq_one_letter_code
_entity_poly.pdbx_strand_id
1 'polypeptide(L)'
;MAALIRPLGDLGRSMESSGTQLSGSMTDAADALGRLPLVGDAARGPFEDASGIGAGLVQAGRDQQALVGTVALVVGILVALVPIALIVRHWLLRRISFVRRASAARTLAATPGGTELLALRALSTRKPAALLAAHPDPVAAWRAGDPRVVRQLADLALRDAGVSGR
;
A
#
# COMPACT_ATOMS: atom_id res chain seq x y z
N MET A 1 15.59 7.77 -8.40
CA MET A 1 15.74 7.74 -6.92
C MET A 1 16.93 6.91 -6.44
N ALA A 2 17.24 5.74 -7.02
CA ALA A 2 18.44 4.93 -6.64
C ALA A 2 19.80 5.61 -6.91
N ALA A 3 19.88 6.52 -7.88
CA ALA A 3 21.12 7.20 -8.27
C ALA A 3 21.63 8.26 -7.27
N LEU A 4 20.77 8.76 -6.37
CA LEU A 4 21.16 9.73 -5.34
C LEU A 4 21.59 9.06 -4.02
N ILE A 5 21.18 7.81 -3.79
CA ILE A 5 21.45 7.08 -2.54
C ILE A 5 22.88 6.51 -2.51
N ARG A 6 23.39 6.04 -3.65
CA ARG A 6 24.79 5.59 -3.78
C ARG A 6 25.82 6.65 -3.37
N PRO A 7 25.80 7.87 -3.92
CA PRO A 7 26.80 8.88 -3.56
C PRO A 7 26.72 9.32 -2.09
N LEU A 8 25.53 9.29 -1.48
CA LEU A 8 25.36 9.59 -0.05
C LEU A 8 25.95 8.49 0.85
N GLY A 9 25.72 7.22 0.50
CA GLY A 9 26.31 6.09 1.22
C GLY A 9 27.83 6.01 1.04
N ASP A 10 28.33 6.34 -0.15
CA ASP A 10 29.77 6.43 -0.42
C ASP A 10 30.42 7.58 0.36
N LEU A 11 29.75 8.74 0.45
CA LEU A 11 30.23 9.87 1.25
C LEU A 11 30.32 9.54 2.74
N GLY A 12 29.29 8.93 3.33
CA GLY A 12 29.31 8.55 4.74
C GLY A 12 30.41 7.54 5.09
N ARG A 13 30.62 6.53 4.23
CA ARG A 13 31.72 5.57 4.37
C ARG A 13 33.10 6.24 4.23
N SER A 14 33.22 7.17 3.28
CA SER A 14 34.46 7.93 3.06
C SER A 14 34.78 8.85 4.25
N MET A 15 33.77 9.49 4.84
CA MET A 15 33.91 10.31 6.04
C MET A 15 34.31 9.47 7.26
N GLU A 16 33.68 8.30 7.45
CA GLU A 16 34.04 7.36 8.52
C GLU A 16 35.50 6.87 8.39
N SER A 17 35.91 6.46 7.19
CA SER A 17 37.28 5.97 6.96
C SER A 17 38.32 7.08 7.15
N SER A 18 38.04 8.28 6.61
CA SER A 18 38.94 9.43 6.71
C SER A 18 39.07 9.93 8.15
N GLY A 19 37.97 9.99 8.89
CA GLY A 19 37.95 10.37 10.31
C GLY A 19 38.68 9.36 11.20
N THR A 20 38.51 8.06 10.94
CA THR A 20 39.23 6.99 11.66
C THR A 20 40.74 7.09 11.44
N GLN A 21 41.17 7.30 10.19
CA GLN A 21 42.59 7.44 9.85
C GLN A 21 43.21 8.71 10.44
N LEU A 22 42.47 9.82 10.45
CA LEU A 22 42.91 11.09 11.05
C LEU A 22 43.00 11.00 12.58
N SER A 23 42.01 10.40 13.24
CA SER A 23 42.02 10.22 14.71
C SER A 23 43.19 9.32 15.14
N GLY A 24 43.47 8.27 14.37
CA GLY A 24 44.64 7.40 14.59
C GLY A 24 45.96 8.15 14.47
N SER A 25 46.16 8.90 13.38
CA SER A 25 47.42 9.64 13.17
C SER A 25 47.64 10.75 14.21
N MET A 26 46.57 11.40 14.68
CA MET A 26 46.64 12.39 15.77
C MET A 26 46.96 11.74 17.13
N THR A 27 46.42 10.55 17.40
CA THR A 27 46.74 9.76 18.61
C THR A 27 48.20 9.32 18.61
N ASP A 28 48.69 8.82 17.47
CA ASP A 28 50.09 8.43 17.31
C ASP A 28 51.05 9.62 17.50
N ALA A 29 50.67 10.79 16.98
CA ALA A 29 51.42 12.04 17.17
C ALA A 29 51.41 12.50 18.65
N ALA A 30 50.25 12.43 19.32
CA ALA A 30 50.10 12.74 20.74
C ALA A 30 50.98 11.83 21.63
N ASP A 31 51.06 10.53 21.30
CA ASP A 31 51.89 9.55 22.00
C ASP A 31 53.39 9.71 21.72
N ALA A 32 53.77 10.17 20.52
CA ALA A 32 55.16 10.49 20.19
C ALA A 32 55.63 11.76 20.93
N LEU A 33 54.79 12.81 20.96
CA LEU A 33 55.10 14.08 21.60
C LEU A 33 55.08 13.98 23.13
N GLY A 34 54.17 13.19 23.71
CA GLY A 34 54.09 12.95 25.15
C GLY A 34 55.34 12.30 25.76
N ARG A 35 56.23 11.71 24.95
CA ARG A 35 57.51 11.12 25.41
C ARG A 35 58.64 12.13 25.61
N LEU A 36 58.43 13.41 25.28
CA LEU A 36 59.46 14.45 25.42
C LEU A 36 59.52 14.97 26.87
N PRO A 37 60.68 14.88 27.55
CA PRO A 37 60.83 15.44 28.89
C PRO A 37 60.69 16.97 28.85
N LEU A 38 59.97 17.54 29.83
CA LEU A 38 59.66 18.97 30.05
C LEU A 38 58.51 19.59 29.22
N VAL A 39 58.15 19.06 28.04
CA VAL A 39 57.12 19.69 27.16
C VAL A 39 56.05 18.70 26.67
N GLY A 40 56.15 17.40 26.98
CA GLY A 40 55.26 16.36 26.47
C GLY A 40 53.77 16.62 26.70
N ASP A 41 53.37 17.01 27.91
CA ASP A 41 51.96 17.25 28.24
C ASP A 41 51.37 18.47 27.53
N ALA A 42 52.15 19.55 27.38
CA ALA A 42 51.73 20.76 26.68
C ALA A 42 51.61 20.55 25.16
N ALA A 43 52.44 19.65 24.61
CA ALA A 43 52.42 19.29 23.20
C ALA A 43 51.34 18.24 22.86
N ARG A 44 50.86 17.45 23.82
CA ARG A 44 49.88 16.37 23.64
C ARG A 44 48.43 16.88 23.49
N GLY A 45 48.05 17.86 24.30
CA GLY A 45 46.66 18.36 24.39
C GLY A 45 46.01 18.74 23.06
N PRO A 46 46.66 19.56 22.19
CA PRO A 46 46.06 19.95 20.90
C PRO A 46 45.79 18.78 19.94
N PHE A 47 46.58 17.71 20.03
CA PHE A 47 46.42 16.52 19.19
C PHE A 47 45.34 15.56 19.74
N GLU A 48 45.18 15.49 21.06
CA GLU A 48 44.03 14.80 21.69
C GLU A 48 42.70 15.52 21.43
N ASP A 49 42.69 16.85 21.46
CA ASP A 49 41.49 17.62 21.11
C ASP A 49 41.10 17.42 19.63
N ALA A 50 42.07 17.39 18.73
CA ALA A 50 41.85 17.12 17.31
C ALA A 50 41.34 15.68 17.05
N SER A 51 41.83 14.68 17.80
CA SER A 51 41.36 13.30 17.68
C SER A 51 39.91 13.14 18.15
N GLY A 52 39.49 13.90 19.17
CA GLY A 52 38.10 13.98 19.64
C GLY A 52 37.13 14.56 18.61
N ILE A 53 37.55 15.59 17.86
CA ILE A 53 36.76 16.15 16.74
C ILE A 53 36.56 15.10 15.64
N GLY A 54 37.62 14.34 15.30
CA GLY A 54 37.54 13.24 14.33
C GLY A 54 36.56 12.14 14.74
N ALA A 55 36.54 11.78 16.03
CA ALA A 55 35.59 10.82 16.57
C ALA A 55 34.12 11.31 16.46
N GLY A 56 33.88 12.60 16.66
CA GLY A 56 32.56 13.22 16.44
C GLY A 56 32.08 13.12 15.00
N LEU A 57 32.96 13.32 14.01
CA LEU A 57 32.63 13.17 12.59
C LEU A 57 32.30 11.71 12.22
N VAL A 58 33.06 10.75 12.77
CA VAL A 58 32.80 9.32 12.58
C VAL A 58 31.41 8.95 13.11
N GLN A 59 31.07 9.45 14.31
CA GLN A 59 29.76 9.19 14.91
C GLN A 59 28.62 9.80 14.09
N ALA A 60 28.77 11.05 13.64
CA ALA A 60 27.78 11.70 12.76
C ALA A 60 27.59 10.94 11.43
N GLY A 61 28.67 10.38 10.87
CA GLY A 61 28.61 9.55 9.66
C GLY A 61 27.81 8.27 9.88
N ARG A 62 28.00 7.59 11.02
CA ARG A 62 27.23 6.39 11.39
C ARG A 62 25.76 6.68 11.64
N ASP A 63 25.46 7.77 12.36
CA ASP A 63 24.08 8.19 12.65
C ASP A 63 23.33 8.54 11.35
N GLN A 64 23.99 9.22 10.40
CA GLN A 64 23.41 9.51 9.10
C GLN A 64 23.10 8.23 8.31
N GLN A 65 24.00 7.25 8.30
CA GLN A 65 23.75 5.97 7.62
C GLN A 65 22.54 5.23 8.21
N ALA A 66 22.42 5.20 9.54
CA ALA A 66 21.29 4.58 10.23
C ALA A 66 19.95 5.28 9.90
N LEU A 67 19.94 6.61 9.85
CA LEU A 67 18.77 7.40 9.45
C LEU A 67 18.37 7.12 8.00
N VAL A 68 19.33 7.11 7.07
CA VAL A 68 19.05 6.82 5.64
C VAL A 68 18.48 5.42 5.49
N GLY A 69 19.00 4.42 6.20
CA GLY A 69 18.46 3.06 6.19
C GLY A 69 17.00 3.02 6.66
N THR A 70 16.69 3.70 7.76
CA THR A 70 15.32 3.77 8.31
C THR A 70 14.36 4.48 7.36
N VAL A 71 14.74 5.62 6.81
CA VAL A 71 13.92 6.39 5.86
C VAL A 71 13.69 5.58 4.58
N ALA A 72 14.73 4.91 4.05
CA ALA A 72 14.59 4.07 2.87
C ALA A 72 13.58 2.93 3.09
N LEU A 73 13.57 2.32 4.28
CA LEU A 73 12.61 1.27 4.64
C LEU A 73 11.18 1.82 4.72
N VAL A 74 10.97 2.95 5.40
CA VAL A 74 9.64 3.58 5.54
C VAL A 74 9.10 4.01 4.17
N VAL A 75 9.93 4.65 3.34
CA VAL A 75 9.54 5.06 1.99
C VAL A 75 9.24 3.84 1.13
N GLY A 76 10.04 2.77 1.22
CA GLY A 76 9.79 1.52 0.52
C GLY A 76 8.42 0.92 0.85
N ILE A 77 8.06 0.89 2.13
CA ILE A 77 6.75 0.41 2.59
C ILE A 77 5.62 1.30 2.06
N LEU A 78 5.75 2.62 2.16
CA LEU A 78 4.72 3.55 1.67
C LEU A 78 4.50 3.40 0.17
N VAL A 79 5.58 3.31 -0.61
CA VAL A 79 5.50 3.11 -2.07
C VAL A 79 4.83 1.79 -2.42
N ALA A 80 5.06 0.73 -1.65
CA ALA A 80 4.40 -0.56 -1.84
C ALA A 80 2.90 -0.53 -1.42
N LEU A 81 2.56 0.19 -0.35
CA LEU A 81 1.20 0.27 0.17
C LEU A 81 0.23 0.99 -0.77
N VAL A 82 0.66 2.04 -1.47
CA VAL A 82 -0.21 2.81 -2.38
C VAL A 82 -0.88 1.92 -3.46
N PRO A 83 -0.16 1.15 -4.29
CA PRO A 83 -0.79 0.31 -5.30
C PRO A 83 -1.62 -0.82 -4.67
N ILE A 84 -1.18 -1.40 -3.56
CA ILE A 84 -1.94 -2.44 -2.82
C ILE A 84 -3.28 -1.85 -2.35
N ALA A 85 -3.26 -0.68 -1.72
CA ALA A 85 -4.45 -0.01 -1.23
C ALA A 85 -5.41 0.35 -2.36
N LEU A 86 -4.91 0.79 -3.52
CA LEU A 86 -5.74 1.05 -4.69
C LEU A 86 -6.41 -0.22 -5.22
N ILE A 87 -5.69 -1.33 -5.34
CA ILE A 87 -6.22 -2.62 -5.78
C ILE A 87 -7.27 -3.11 -4.78
N VAL A 88 -6.94 -3.12 -3.48
CA VAL A 88 -7.85 -3.53 -2.41
C VAL A 88 -9.10 -2.65 -2.42
N ARG A 89 -8.97 -1.32 -2.48
CA ARG A 89 -10.11 -0.40 -2.54
C ARG A 89 -10.99 -0.68 -3.76
N HIS A 90 -10.39 -0.80 -4.94
CA HIS A 90 -11.14 -1.02 -6.18
C HIS A 90 -11.86 -2.39 -6.17
N TRP A 91 -11.16 -3.43 -5.71
CA TRP A 91 -11.74 -4.76 -5.53
C TRP A 91 -12.86 -4.76 -4.49
N LEU A 92 -12.65 -4.08 -3.37
CA LEU A 92 -13.61 -4.00 -2.27
C LEU A 92 -14.86 -3.22 -2.67
N LEU A 93 -14.73 -2.11 -3.39
CA LEU A 93 -15.89 -1.38 -3.93
C LEU A 93 -16.71 -2.26 -4.89
N ARG A 94 -16.03 -3.00 -5.77
CA ARG A 94 -16.68 -3.90 -6.73
C ARG A 94 -17.35 -5.07 -6.00
N ARG A 95 -16.71 -5.61 -4.97
CA ARG A 95 -17.22 -6.74 -4.19
C ARG A 95 -18.34 -6.35 -3.23
N ILE A 96 -18.24 -5.20 -2.56
CA ILE A 96 -19.31 -4.64 -1.72
C ILE A 96 -20.53 -4.32 -2.58
N SER A 97 -20.34 -3.73 -3.77
CA SER A 97 -21.46 -3.48 -4.70
C SER A 97 -22.18 -4.77 -5.08
N PHE A 98 -21.43 -5.85 -5.36
CA PHE A 98 -22.01 -7.17 -5.62
C PHE A 98 -22.78 -7.72 -4.41
N VAL A 99 -22.17 -7.69 -3.22
CA VAL A 99 -22.81 -8.20 -1.99
C VAL A 99 -24.07 -7.39 -1.64
N ARG A 100 -24.03 -6.06 -1.76
CA ARG A 100 -25.18 -5.20 -1.50
C ARG A 100 -26.32 -5.43 -2.50
N ARG A 101 -26.00 -5.56 -3.79
CA ARG A 101 -27.00 -5.87 -4.83
C ARG A 101 -27.64 -7.24 -4.60
N ALA A 102 -26.82 -8.24 -4.28
CA ALA A 102 -27.28 -9.59 -3.97
C ALA A 102 -28.16 -9.63 -2.70
N SER A 103 -27.75 -8.94 -1.64
CA SER A 103 -28.50 -8.85 -0.39
C SER A 103 -29.84 -8.14 -0.59
N ALA A 104 -29.86 -7.00 -1.27
CA ALA A 104 -31.10 -6.26 -1.55
C ALA A 104 -32.09 -7.06 -2.39
N ALA A 105 -31.60 -7.79 -3.40
CA ALA A 105 -32.44 -8.64 -4.24
C ALA A 105 -33.02 -9.84 -3.46
N ARG A 106 -32.23 -10.45 -2.55
CA ARG A 106 -32.71 -11.52 -1.66
C ARG A 106 -33.74 -11.02 -0.65
N THR A 107 -33.52 -9.85 -0.05
CA THR A 107 -34.50 -9.27 0.89
C THR A 107 -35.80 -8.91 0.18
N LEU A 108 -35.72 -8.39 -1.06
CA LEU A 108 -36.90 -8.12 -1.89
C LEU A 108 -37.66 -9.40 -2.24
N ALA A 109 -36.97 -10.48 -2.60
CA ALA A 109 -37.59 -11.77 -2.90
C ALA A 109 -38.32 -12.38 -1.70
N ALA A 110 -37.89 -12.07 -0.47
CA ALA A 110 -38.50 -12.56 0.76
C ALA A 110 -39.76 -11.78 1.19
N THR A 111 -40.06 -10.65 0.56
CA THR A 111 -41.24 -9.83 0.85
C THR A 111 -42.47 -10.37 0.10
N PRO A 112 -43.69 -10.28 0.66
CA PRO A 112 -44.92 -10.53 -0.09
C PRO A 112 -44.99 -9.65 -1.35
N GLY A 113 -45.22 -10.25 -2.52
CA GLY A 113 -45.17 -9.54 -3.82
C GLY A 113 -43.76 -9.32 -4.40
N GLY A 114 -42.73 -9.86 -3.73
CA GLY A 114 -41.33 -9.68 -4.13
C GLY A 114 -40.99 -10.25 -5.50
N THR A 115 -41.64 -11.36 -5.87
CA THR A 115 -41.46 -11.99 -7.19
C THR A 115 -42.03 -11.11 -8.31
N GLU A 116 -43.21 -10.50 -8.15
CA GLU A 116 -43.75 -9.56 -9.14
C GLU A 116 -42.89 -8.31 -9.28
N LEU A 117 -42.36 -7.77 -8.17
CA LEU A 117 -41.45 -6.62 -8.20
C LEU A 117 -40.13 -6.92 -8.91
N LEU A 118 -39.57 -8.12 -8.70
CA LEU A 118 -38.39 -8.58 -9.42
C LEU A 118 -38.67 -8.79 -10.92
N ALA A 119 -39.85 -9.31 -11.26
CA ALA A 119 -40.28 -9.43 -12.66
C ALA A 119 -40.43 -8.05 -13.32
N LEU A 120 -41.04 -7.08 -12.64
CA LEU A 120 -41.17 -5.70 -13.12
C LEU A 120 -39.79 -5.05 -13.30
N ARG A 121 -38.87 -5.25 -12.35
CA ARG A 121 -37.49 -4.79 -12.47
C ARG A 121 -36.83 -5.38 -13.71
N ALA A 122 -36.98 -6.68 -13.95
CA ALA A 122 -36.44 -7.34 -15.14
C ALA A 122 -36.95 -6.68 -16.43
N LEU A 123 -38.25 -6.41 -16.52
CA LEU A 123 -38.86 -5.72 -17.66
C LEU A 123 -38.28 -4.30 -17.87
N SER A 124 -37.93 -3.60 -16.79
CA SER A 124 -37.41 -2.22 -16.85
C SER A 124 -35.90 -2.10 -17.11
N THR A 125 -35.08 -3.06 -16.67
CA THR A 125 -33.61 -2.95 -16.70
C THR A 125 -32.91 -3.93 -17.63
N ARG A 126 -33.58 -4.98 -18.11
CA ARG A 126 -32.95 -6.01 -18.95
C ARG A 126 -33.08 -5.68 -20.44
N LYS A 127 -32.09 -6.14 -21.21
CA LYS A 127 -32.08 -5.98 -22.66
C LYS A 127 -33.23 -6.77 -23.29
N PRO A 128 -33.89 -6.24 -24.35
CA PRO A 128 -35.02 -6.92 -25.01
C PRO A 128 -34.72 -8.36 -25.42
N ALA A 129 -33.51 -8.64 -25.91
CA ALA A 129 -33.09 -9.99 -26.29
C ALA A 129 -33.15 -11.00 -25.13
N ALA A 130 -32.83 -10.58 -23.91
CA ALA A 130 -32.88 -11.45 -22.74
C ALA A 130 -34.33 -11.73 -22.29
N LEU A 131 -35.24 -10.79 -22.53
CA LEU A 131 -36.67 -10.95 -22.23
C LEU A 131 -37.33 -11.88 -23.26
N LEU A 132 -37.01 -11.70 -24.54
CA LEU A 132 -37.51 -12.53 -25.64
C LEU A 132 -37.00 -13.98 -25.57
N ALA A 133 -35.80 -14.19 -25.02
CA ALA A 133 -35.29 -15.53 -24.74
C ALA A 133 -36.07 -16.27 -23.64
N ALA A 134 -36.74 -15.54 -22.73
CA ALA A 134 -37.57 -16.15 -21.70
C ALA A 134 -38.98 -16.46 -22.22
N HIS A 135 -39.59 -15.53 -22.96
CA HIS A 135 -40.91 -15.73 -23.56
C HIS A 135 -41.05 -14.92 -24.87
N PRO A 136 -41.74 -15.43 -25.91
CA PRO A 136 -41.95 -14.71 -27.17
C PRO A 136 -42.66 -13.37 -27.01
N ASP A 137 -43.60 -13.29 -26.06
CA ASP A 137 -44.25 -12.05 -25.64
C ASP A 137 -44.26 -11.94 -24.09
N PRO A 138 -43.18 -11.41 -23.50
CA PRO A 138 -43.01 -11.38 -22.05
C PRO A 138 -43.94 -10.37 -21.36
N VAL A 139 -44.39 -9.33 -22.07
CA VAL A 139 -45.24 -8.27 -21.50
C VAL A 139 -46.69 -8.73 -21.42
N ALA A 140 -47.21 -9.37 -22.47
CA ALA A 140 -48.57 -9.91 -22.44
C ALA A 140 -48.71 -11.01 -21.38
N ALA A 141 -47.74 -11.93 -21.30
CA ALA A 141 -47.77 -13.01 -20.32
C ALA A 141 -47.62 -12.51 -18.86
N TRP A 142 -46.84 -11.44 -18.63
CA TRP A 142 -46.78 -10.79 -17.33
C TRP A 142 -48.11 -10.12 -16.95
N ARG A 143 -48.75 -9.41 -17.89
CA ARG A 143 -50.08 -8.79 -17.66
C ARG A 143 -51.18 -9.82 -17.41
N ALA A 144 -51.09 -10.99 -18.05
CA ALA A 144 -52.00 -12.11 -17.81
C ALA A 144 -51.77 -12.80 -16.46
N GLY A 145 -50.71 -12.43 -15.73
CA GLY A 145 -50.38 -13.01 -14.44
C GLY A 145 -49.84 -14.44 -14.52
N ASP A 146 -49.24 -14.86 -15.65
CA ASP A 146 -48.70 -16.21 -15.79
C ASP A 146 -47.62 -16.48 -14.73
N PRO A 147 -47.87 -17.39 -13.76
CA PRO A 147 -46.93 -17.63 -12.66
C PRO A 147 -45.58 -18.20 -13.11
N ARG A 148 -45.50 -18.80 -14.31
CA ARG A 148 -44.25 -19.30 -14.88
C ARG A 148 -43.42 -18.16 -15.45
N VAL A 149 -44.03 -17.28 -16.22
CA VAL A 149 -43.33 -16.14 -16.83
C VAL A 149 -42.90 -15.13 -15.76
N VAL A 150 -43.74 -14.84 -14.77
CA VAL A 150 -43.38 -13.98 -13.63
C VAL A 150 -42.14 -14.53 -12.90
N ARG A 151 -42.07 -15.84 -12.63
CA ARG A 151 -40.89 -16.47 -12.03
C ARG A 151 -39.65 -16.40 -12.91
N GLN A 152 -39.77 -16.67 -14.21
CA GLN A 152 -38.63 -16.59 -15.13
C GLN A 152 -38.07 -15.17 -15.25
N LEU A 153 -38.95 -14.15 -15.27
CA LEU A 153 -38.55 -12.75 -15.25
C LEU A 153 -37.88 -12.37 -13.91
N ALA A 154 -38.43 -12.83 -12.79
CA ALA A 154 -37.81 -12.62 -11.48
C ALA A 154 -36.41 -13.26 -11.39
N ASP A 155 -36.24 -14.47 -11.91
CA ASP A 155 -34.94 -15.15 -11.98
C ASP A 155 -33.93 -14.40 -12.85
N LEU A 156 -34.37 -13.78 -13.95
CA LEU A 156 -33.53 -12.92 -14.77
C LEU A 156 -33.01 -11.70 -13.98
N ALA A 157 -33.85 -11.09 -13.13
CA ALA A 157 -33.43 -10.00 -12.24
C ALA A 157 -32.49 -10.49 -11.13
N LEU A 158 -32.71 -11.68 -10.58
CA LEU A 158 -31.82 -12.28 -9.57
C LEU A 158 -30.43 -12.59 -10.15
N ARG A 159 -30.37 -13.21 -11.34
CA ARG A 159 -29.10 -13.51 -12.02
C ARG A 159 -28.30 -12.24 -12.34
N ASP A 160 -28.97 -11.16 -12.70
CA ASP A 160 -28.34 -9.84 -12.90
C ASP A 160 -27.75 -9.27 -11.59
N ALA A 161 -28.43 -9.51 -10.47
CA ALA A 161 -27.94 -9.18 -9.14
C ALA A 161 -26.85 -10.14 -8.62
N GLY A 162 -26.48 -11.17 -9.40
CA GLY A 162 -25.48 -12.16 -9.01
C GLY A 162 -25.99 -13.23 -8.05
N VAL A 163 -27.30 -13.41 -7.96
CA VAL A 163 -27.97 -14.39 -7.10
C VAL A 163 -28.72 -15.38 -7.97
N SER A 164 -28.50 -16.68 -7.77
CA SER A 164 -29.39 -17.68 -8.36
C SER A 164 -30.65 -17.80 -7.50
N GLY A 165 -31.81 -17.53 -8.07
CA GLY A 165 -33.09 -18.01 -7.54
C GLY A 165 -33.03 -19.54 -7.51
N ARG A 166 -33.35 -20.14 -6.37
CA ARG A 166 -33.37 -21.58 -6.18
C ARG A 166 -34.82 -22.05 -6.21
#